data_AF-A0A6G0UXB5-F1
#
_entry.id   AF-A0A6G0UXB5-F1
#
_cell.length_a   1.000
_cell.length_b   1.000
_cell.length_c   1.000
_cell.angle_alpha   90.00
_cell.angle_beta   90.00
_cell.angle_gamma   90.00
#
_symmetry.space_group_name_H-M   'P 1'
#
loop_
_entity.id
_entity.type
_entity.pdbx_description
1 polymer ?
#
loop_
_entity_poly.entity_id
_entity_poly.type
_entity_poly.pdbx_seq_one_letter_code
_entity_poly.pdbx_strand_id
1 'polypeptide(L)'
;MSHFMYKDKAVSSIDELIEILADDGVYVEKNDWETVTSVKHELYDFETFIRKAAEYSKKKPADVVQFCEKAWGAAALSVKRFYLKNFGILIKSHRAESVMLFAICTGCNSKDAAFLGRTWKEAEIAHSNFYNMEFVTKPSRDSLLESITQLDEIINNKCDVALVAEELKKLDSITLHPVQEGIFKIGNDSFLYTRVAF
;
A
#
# COMPACT_ATOMS: atom_id res chain seq x y z
N MET A 1 27.59 15.97 -6.98
CA MET A 1 27.26 14.72 -7.69
C MET A 1 27.82 13.57 -6.89
N SER A 2 27.07 13.00 -5.95
CA SER A 2 27.43 11.72 -5.33
C SER A 2 26.74 10.61 -6.11
N HIS A 3 27.55 9.74 -6.71
CA HIS A 3 27.14 8.46 -7.24
C HIS A 3 27.00 7.50 -6.04
N PHE A 4 25.78 7.11 -5.70
CA PHE A 4 25.59 5.91 -4.88
C PHE A 4 25.25 4.74 -5.79
N MET A 5 26.25 3.87 -5.99
CA MET A 5 26.04 2.53 -6.51
C MET A 5 25.25 1.75 -5.47
N TYR A 6 23.94 1.57 -5.70
CA TYR A 6 23.20 0.51 -5.03
C TYR A 6 23.76 -0.81 -5.55
N LYS A 7 24.56 -1.50 -4.73
CA LYS A 7 24.87 -2.91 -4.97
C LYS A 7 23.54 -3.67 -4.86
N ASP A 8 23.24 -4.51 -5.85
CA ASP A 8 22.09 -5.42 -5.89
C ASP A 8 22.12 -6.43 -4.72
N LYS A 9 21.87 -5.94 -3.51
CA LYS A 9 21.70 -6.75 -2.31
C LYS A 9 20.23 -6.68 -1.93
N ALA A 10 19.60 -7.85 -1.85
CA ALA A 10 18.24 -7.95 -1.33
C ALA A 10 18.23 -7.44 0.11
N VAL A 11 17.24 -6.60 0.43
CA VAL A 11 17.04 -6.06 1.79
C VAL A 11 16.69 -7.24 2.70
N SER A 12 17.38 -7.36 3.83
CA SER A 12 17.37 -8.57 4.66
C SER A 12 16.41 -8.52 5.84
N SER A 13 15.89 -7.33 6.17
CA SER A 13 14.88 -7.11 7.19
C SER A 13 14.08 -5.82 6.95
N ILE A 14 12.92 -5.71 7.58
CA ILE A 14 12.11 -4.48 7.58
C ILE A 14 12.85 -3.30 8.22
N ASP A 15 13.65 -3.52 9.25
CA ASP A 15 14.43 -2.44 9.88
C ASP A 15 15.47 -1.86 8.91
N GLU A 16 16.15 -2.71 8.14
CA GLU A 16 17.09 -2.28 7.10
C GLU A 16 16.36 -1.51 5.99
N LEU A 17 15.13 -1.92 5.63
CA LEU A 17 14.31 -1.20 4.66
C LEU A 17 13.90 0.19 5.17
N ILE A 18 13.49 0.28 6.44
CA ILE A 18 13.10 1.54 7.08
C ILE A 18 14.29 2.50 7.16
N GLU A 19 15.49 2.01 7.48
CA GLU A 19 16.72 2.82 7.46
C GLU A 19 17.06 3.33 6.05
N ILE A 20 16.98 2.49 5.02
CA ILE A 20 17.19 2.89 3.62
C ILE A 20 16.20 3.98 3.21
N LEU A 21 14.94 3.84 3.59
CA LEU A 21 13.90 4.83 3.28
C LEU A 21 14.11 6.12 4.09
N ALA A 22 14.55 6.04 5.33
CA ALA A 22 14.86 7.20 6.17
C ALA A 22 16.05 8.01 5.63
N ASP A 23 17.08 7.35 5.10
CA ASP A 23 18.22 7.99 4.43
C ASP A 23 17.80 8.74 3.14
N ASP A 24 16.73 8.27 2.49
CA ASP A 24 16.06 8.96 1.37
C ASP A 24 15.07 10.06 1.83
N GLY A 25 14.99 10.35 3.13
CA GLY A 25 14.14 11.39 3.71
C GLY A 25 12.70 10.97 4.01
N VAL A 26 12.40 9.67 4.07
CA VAL A 26 11.06 9.12 4.29
C VAL A 26 10.85 8.74 5.77
N TYR A 27 9.90 9.40 6.46
CA TYR A 27 9.54 9.12 7.85
C TYR A 27 8.19 8.38 7.96
N VAL A 28 8.12 7.28 8.72
CA VAL A 28 6.90 6.51 9.00
C VAL A 28 6.30 6.95 10.34
N GLU A 29 5.06 7.47 10.33
CA GLU A 29 4.35 7.92 11.55
C GLU A 29 3.51 6.78 12.15
N LYS A 30 3.39 6.76 13.49
CA LYS A 30 3.08 5.52 14.25
C LYS A 30 1.61 5.29 14.63
N ASN A 31 0.69 6.23 14.40
CA ASN A 31 -0.68 6.12 14.91
C ASN A 31 -1.70 6.66 13.91
N ASP A 32 -2.61 5.80 13.43
CA ASP A 32 -4.00 6.15 13.14
C ASP A 32 -4.88 4.89 13.02
N TRP A 33 -6.06 4.95 13.65
CA TRP A 33 -7.07 3.89 13.69
C TRP A 33 -8.15 4.15 12.62
N GLU A 34 -8.58 3.14 11.87
CA GLU A 34 -9.72 3.27 10.93
C GLU A 34 -11.06 3.44 11.69
N THR A 35 -11.71 4.59 11.57
CA THR A 35 -13.11 4.80 12.01
C THR A 35 -14.10 4.56 10.88
N VAL A 36 -14.87 3.46 10.94
CA VAL A 36 -16.24 3.23 10.39
C VAL A 36 -16.53 3.52 8.89
N THR A 37 -15.66 4.19 8.14
CA THR A 37 -15.76 4.40 6.67
C THR A 37 -15.35 3.16 5.86
N SER A 38 -14.82 2.12 6.52
CA SER A 38 -14.32 0.86 5.94
C SER A 38 -15.36 0.07 5.12
N VAL A 39 -16.65 0.34 5.28
CA VAL A 39 -17.74 -0.31 4.52
C VAL A 39 -17.70 0.03 3.01
N LYS A 40 -16.99 1.08 2.58
CA LYS A 40 -16.95 1.47 1.15
C LYS A 40 -15.88 0.77 0.31
N HIS A 41 -14.89 0.11 0.93
CA HIS A 41 -13.85 -0.64 0.20
C HIS A 41 -14.36 -1.99 -0.33
N GLU A 42 -15.43 -2.53 0.26
CA GLU A 42 -16.00 -3.86 -0.05
C GLU A 42 -16.68 -3.96 -1.43
N LEU A 43 -16.86 -2.84 -2.14
CA LEU A 43 -17.59 -2.78 -3.42
C LEU A 43 -16.71 -2.51 -4.64
N TYR A 44 -15.46 -2.09 -4.45
CA TYR A 44 -14.61 -1.65 -5.56
C TYR A 44 -13.37 -2.52 -5.69
N ASP A 45 -13.10 -2.93 -6.94
CA ASP A 45 -11.81 -3.46 -7.33
C ASP A 45 -10.80 -2.32 -7.56
N PHE A 46 -9.54 -2.71 -7.76
CA PHE A 46 -8.43 -1.80 -8.01
C PHE A 46 -8.72 -0.84 -9.19
N GLU A 47 -9.20 -1.39 -10.30
CA GLU A 47 -9.51 -0.64 -11.52
C GLU A 47 -10.57 0.42 -11.27
N THR A 48 -11.59 0.10 -10.47
CA THR A 48 -12.64 1.04 -10.09
C THR A 48 -12.10 2.17 -9.23
N PHE A 49 -11.18 1.89 -8.31
CA PHE A 49 -10.51 2.95 -7.53
C PHE A 49 -9.69 3.89 -8.42
N ILE A 50 -8.83 3.35 -9.29
CA ILE A 50 -8.02 4.14 -10.22
C ILE A 50 -8.90 4.98 -11.16
N ARG A 51 -9.92 4.38 -11.77
CA ARG A 51 -10.85 5.08 -12.66
C ARG A 51 -11.54 6.23 -11.93
N LYS A 52 -12.07 5.99 -10.73
CA LYS A 52 -12.75 7.03 -9.94
C LYS A 52 -11.79 8.14 -9.52
N ALA A 53 -10.58 7.81 -9.09
CA ALA A 53 -9.57 8.81 -8.78
C ALA A 53 -9.30 9.72 -9.99
N ALA A 54 -9.13 9.13 -11.18
CA ALA A 54 -8.96 9.89 -12.42
C ALA A 54 -10.19 10.78 -12.74
N GLU A 55 -11.42 10.31 -12.49
CA GLU A 55 -12.64 11.10 -12.65
C GLU A 55 -12.66 12.32 -11.72
N TYR A 56 -12.35 12.14 -10.43
CA TYR A 56 -12.29 13.25 -9.46
C TYR A 56 -11.17 14.25 -9.77
N SER A 57 -10.03 13.77 -10.27
CA SER A 57 -8.91 14.61 -10.75
C SER A 57 -9.28 15.52 -11.93
N LYS A 58 -10.24 15.10 -12.77
CA LYS A 58 -10.67 15.80 -14.00
C LYS A 58 -11.80 16.82 -13.79
N LYS A 59 -12.44 16.85 -12.61
CA LYS A 59 -13.49 17.85 -12.28
C LYS A 59 -12.96 19.29 -12.33
N LYS A 60 -13.87 20.26 -12.42
CA LYS A 60 -13.55 21.70 -12.44
C LYS A 60 -14.37 22.46 -11.37
N PRO A 61 -13.77 22.87 -10.22
CA PRO A 61 -12.41 22.53 -9.77
C PRO A 61 -12.27 21.03 -9.47
N ALA A 62 -11.02 20.54 -9.42
CA ALA A 62 -10.75 19.15 -9.11
C ALA A 62 -11.21 18.83 -7.68
N ASP A 63 -11.78 17.65 -7.48
CA ASP A 63 -12.21 17.17 -6.18
C ASP A 63 -11.05 16.42 -5.53
N VAL A 64 -10.09 17.17 -5.01
CA VAL A 64 -8.80 16.64 -4.52
C VAL A 64 -9.01 15.68 -3.37
N VAL A 65 -9.95 15.96 -2.47
CA VAL A 65 -10.30 15.07 -1.36
C VAL A 65 -10.73 13.68 -1.86
N GLN A 66 -11.68 13.64 -2.80
CA GLN A 66 -12.11 12.35 -3.34
C GLN A 66 -11.04 11.70 -4.22
N PHE A 67 -10.21 12.47 -4.93
CA PHE A 67 -9.05 11.94 -5.63
C PHE A 67 -8.11 11.20 -4.67
N CYS A 68 -7.69 11.84 -3.58
CA CYS A 68 -6.77 11.30 -2.60
C CYS A 68 -7.30 10.03 -1.93
N GLU A 69 -8.56 10.07 -1.48
CA GLU A 69 -9.25 8.91 -0.92
C GLU A 69 -9.24 7.71 -1.88
N LYS A 70 -9.50 7.92 -3.18
CA LYS A 70 -9.54 6.83 -4.15
C LYS A 70 -8.14 6.35 -4.56
N ALA A 71 -7.17 7.24 -4.64
CA ALA A 71 -5.78 6.88 -4.89
C ALA A 71 -5.22 6.03 -3.73
N TRP A 72 -5.42 6.46 -2.49
CA TRP A 72 -5.09 5.68 -1.31
C TRP A 72 -5.78 4.33 -1.28
N GLY A 73 -7.11 4.32 -1.49
CA GLY A 73 -7.89 3.08 -1.56
C GLY A 73 -7.34 2.09 -2.59
N ALA A 74 -6.89 2.56 -3.77
CA ALA A 74 -6.24 1.69 -4.76
C ALA A 74 -4.94 1.06 -4.22
N ALA A 75 -4.03 1.87 -3.64
CA ALA A 75 -2.77 1.39 -3.09
C ALA A 75 -2.98 0.39 -1.94
N ALA A 76 -3.84 0.73 -0.98
CA ALA A 76 -4.17 -0.12 0.15
C ALA A 76 -4.81 -1.45 -0.30
N LEU A 77 -5.64 -1.40 -1.34
CA LEU A 77 -6.27 -2.60 -1.90
C LEU A 77 -5.25 -3.55 -2.55
N SER A 78 -4.21 -3.04 -3.21
CA SER A 78 -3.12 -3.86 -3.75
C SER A 78 -2.43 -4.68 -2.66
N VAL A 79 -2.14 -4.07 -1.51
CA VAL A 79 -1.56 -4.74 -0.34
C VAL A 79 -2.54 -5.76 0.24
N LYS A 80 -3.79 -5.34 0.53
CA LYS A 80 -4.84 -6.22 1.07
C LYS A 80 -5.07 -7.45 0.18
N ARG A 81 -5.18 -7.25 -1.13
CA ARG A 81 -5.40 -8.33 -2.12
C ARG A 81 -4.25 -9.33 -2.12
N PHE A 82 -2.99 -8.85 -2.05
CA PHE A 82 -1.83 -9.73 -1.99
C PHE A 82 -1.88 -10.66 -0.76
N TYR A 83 -2.19 -10.12 0.42
CA TYR A 83 -2.25 -10.90 1.66
C TYR A 83 -3.45 -11.84 1.74
N LEU A 84 -4.61 -11.41 1.24
CA LEU A 84 -5.79 -12.26 1.12
C LEU A 84 -5.52 -13.44 0.18
N LYS A 85 -4.99 -13.16 -1.02
CA LYS A 85 -4.76 -14.17 -2.07
C LYS A 85 -3.72 -15.22 -1.65
N ASN A 86 -2.61 -14.78 -1.05
CA ASN A 86 -1.46 -15.66 -0.83
C ASN A 86 -1.42 -16.25 0.58
N PHE A 87 -2.03 -15.59 1.58
CA PHE A 87 -1.89 -15.97 2.98
C PHE A 87 -3.22 -16.09 3.73
N GLY A 88 -4.37 -15.72 3.14
CA GLY A 88 -5.64 -15.70 3.84
C GLY A 88 -5.64 -14.77 5.07
N ILE A 89 -4.94 -13.64 4.96
CA ILE A 89 -4.84 -12.62 6.01
C ILE A 89 -5.63 -11.39 5.57
N LEU A 90 -6.58 -10.98 6.41
CA LEU A 90 -7.35 -9.74 6.24
C LEU A 90 -6.70 -8.61 7.06
N ILE A 91 -6.37 -7.50 6.41
CA ILE A 91 -5.76 -6.32 7.06
C ILE A 91 -6.86 -5.31 7.41
N LYS A 92 -6.89 -4.83 8.67
CA LYS A 92 -7.96 -3.94 9.19
C LYS A 92 -7.47 -2.61 9.76
N SER A 93 -6.20 -2.26 9.61
CA SER A 93 -5.68 -0.96 10.04
C SER A 93 -4.66 -0.41 9.05
N HIS A 94 -4.59 0.91 8.94
CA HIS A 94 -3.58 1.56 8.10
C HIS A 94 -2.16 1.23 8.55
N ARG A 95 -1.91 1.18 9.87
CA ARG A 95 -0.61 0.78 10.41
C ARG A 95 -0.20 -0.62 9.94
N ALA A 96 -1.14 -1.57 9.98
CA ALA A 96 -0.87 -2.92 9.52
C ALA A 96 -0.60 -2.95 8.01
N GLU A 97 -1.32 -2.16 7.22
CA GLU A 97 -1.06 -2.04 5.78
C GLU A 97 0.38 -1.57 5.48
N SER A 98 0.87 -0.53 6.17
CA SER A 98 2.21 0.00 5.93
C SER A 98 3.30 -1.01 6.30
N VAL A 99 3.19 -1.66 7.47
CA VAL A 99 4.15 -2.68 7.89
C VAL A 99 4.08 -3.91 6.96
N MET A 100 2.89 -4.29 6.52
CA MET A 100 2.72 -5.38 5.57
C MET A 100 3.27 -5.06 4.18
N LEU A 101 3.17 -3.82 3.70
CA LEU A 101 3.86 -3.43 2.48
C LEU A 101 5.38 -3.60 2.64
N PHE A 102 5.97 -3.20 3.77
CA PHE A 102 7.40 -3.38 3.97
C PHE A 102 7.81 -4.85 4.00
N ALA A 103 6.98 -5.72 4.54
CA ALA A 103 7.18 -7.16 4.41
C ALA A 103 7.11 -7.61 2.94
N ILE A 104 6.18 -7.09 2.13
CA ILE A 104 6.14 -7.35 0.68
C ILE A 104 7.47 -6.94 0.01
N CYS A 105 8.02 -5.79 0.38
CA CYS A 105 9.25 -5.26 -0.21
C CYS A 105 10.45 -6.21 -0.08
N THR A 106 10.50 -7.05 0.96
CA THR A 106 11.57 -8.06 1.13
C THR A 106 11.52 -9.16 0.06
N GLY A 107 10.36 -9.38 -0.56
CA GLY A 107 10.20 -10.27 -1.70
C GLY A 107 10.54 -9.64 -3.05
N CYS A 108 10.90 -8.36 -3.11
CA CYS A 108 11.16 -7.65 -4.36
C CYS A 108 12.66 -7.31 -4.50
N ASN A 109 13.13 -6.99 -5.71
CA ASN A 109 14.49 -6.45 -5.88
C ASN A 109 14.59 -5.03 -5.28
N SER A 110 15.80 -4.55 -5.04
CA SER A 110 16.05 -3.25 -4.37
C SER A 110 15.38 -2.07 -5.06
N LYS A 111 15.38 -2.03 -6.40
CA LYS A 111 14.75 -0.97 -7.19
C LYS A 111 13.23 -0.96 -7.02
N ASP A 112 12.61 -2.14 -7.12
CA ASP A 112 11.17 -2.30 -6.96
C ASP A 112 10.75 -2.02 -5.50
N ALA A 113 11.48 -2.52 -4.51
CA ALA A 113 11.24 -2.24 -3.08
C ALA A 113 11.28 -0.73 -2.78
N ALA A 114 12.30 -0.02 -3.28
CA ALA A 114 12.40 1.43 -3.09
C ALA A 114 11.26 2.19 -3.79
N PHE A 115 10.84 1.71 -4.98
CA PHE A 115 9.68 2.27 -5.68
C PHE A 115 8.37 2.07 -4.89
N LEU A 116 8.15 0.87 -4.37
CA LEU A 116 6.98 0.54 -3.55
C LEU A 116 6.90 1.43 -2.31
N GLY A 117 8.00 1.53 -1.55
CA GLY A 117 8.07 2.35 -0.34
C GLY A 117 7.78 3.83 -0.60
N ARG A 118 8.37 4.41 -1.65
CA ARG A 118 8.11 5.82 -2.03
C ARG A 118 6.66 6.04 -2.46
N THR A 119 6.14 5.18 -3.34
CA THR A 119 4.77 5.30 -3.88
C THR A 119 3.73 5.19 -2.76
N TRP A 120 3.93 4.23 -1.86
CA TRP A 120 3.07 4.08 -0.69
C TRP A 120 3.08 5.32 0.18
N LYS A 121 4.26 5.89 0.43
CA LYS A 121 4.37 7.09 1.24
C LYS A 121 3.66 8.27 0.60
N GLU A 122 3.79 8.45 -0.71
CA GLU A 122 3.06 9.49 -1.44
C GLU A 122 1.54 9.31 -1.31
N ALA A 123 1.05 8.07 -1.38
CA ALA A 123 -0.36 7.75 -1.17
C ALA A 123 -0.82 8.01 0.28
N GLU A 124 -0.01 7.64 1.29
CA GLU A 124 -0.27 7.95 2.71
C GLU A 124 -0.32 9.46 2.96
N ILE A 125 0.62 10.23 2.38
CA ILE A 125 0.65 11.69 2.49
C ILE A 125 -0.60 12.28 1.86
N ALA A 126 -0.99 11.76 0.70
CA ALA A 126 -2.21 12.20 0.03
C ALA A 126 -3.46 11.94 0.89
N HIS A 127 -3.51 10.80 1.60
CA HIS A 127 -4.61 10.43 2.48
C HIS A 127 -4.60 11.14 3.85
N SER A 128 -3.44 11.47 4.41
CA SER A 128 -3.35 12.14 5.71
C SER A 128 -3.54 13.66 5.62
N ASN A 129 -3.18 14.28 4.50
CA ASN A 129 -3.10 15.73 4.35
C ASN A 129 -4.09 16.32 3.34
N PHE A 130 -5.15 15.61 2.93
CA PHE A 130 -6.02 16.08 1.83
C PHE A 130 -6.68 17.45 2.05
N TYR A 131 -6.83 17.92 3.30
CA TYR A 131 -7.30 19.28 3.60
C TYR A 131 -6.23 20.38 3.41
N ASN A 132 -4.94 20.02 3.47
CA ASN A 132 -3.80 20.92 3.19
C ASN A 132 -3.30 20.79 1.75
N MET A 133 -3.94 19.93 0.94
CA MET A 133 -3.57 19.61 -0.44
C MET A 133 -4.34 20.44 -1.48
N GLU A 134 -4.85 21.63 -1.09
CA GLU A 134 -5.64 22.51 -1.97
C GLU A 134 -4.96 22.85 -3.31
N PHE A 135 -3.65 22.58 -3.45
CA PHE A 135 -2.84 22.92 -4.63
C PHE A 135 -2.10 21.75 -5.28
N VAL A 136 -2.51 20.48 -5.10
CA VAL A 136 -1.89 19.39 -5.86
C VAL A 136 -2.19 19.59 -7.34
N THR A 137 -1.15 19.74 -8.15
CA THR A 137 -1.30 20.00 -9.59
C THR A 137 -1.84 18.77 -10.32
N LYS A 138 -2.50 18.96 -11.47
CA LYS A 138 -2.95 17.81 -12.30
C LYS A 138 -1.78 16.87 -12.65
N PRO A 139 -0.60 17.35 -13.09
CA PRO A 139 0.56 16.48 -13.33
C PRO A 139 0.95 15.63 -12.12
N SER A 140 0.95 16.21 -10.91
CA SER A 140 1.24 15.45 -9.68
C SER A 140 0.19 14.36 -9.42
N ARG A 141 -1.09 14.67 -9.67
CA ARG A 141 -2.17 13.67 -9.51
C ARG A 141 -2.06 12.54 -10.52
N ASP A 142 -1.76 12.85 -11.79
CA ASP A 142 -1.59 11.84 -12.83
C ASP A 142 -0.39 10.93 -12.52
N SER A 143 0.75 11.54 -12.14
CA SER A 143 1.97 10.81 -11.74
C SER A 143 1.73 9.85 -10.58
N LEU A 144 0.91 10.24 -9.59
CA LEU A 144 0.55 9.37 -8.48
C LEU A 144 -0.27 8.16 -8.94
N LEU A 145 -1.25 8.35 -9.85
CA LEU A 145 -2.05 7.23 -10.37
C LEU A 145 -1.22 6.25 -11.20
N GLU A 146 -0.30 6.77 -12.01
CA GLU A 146 0.66 5.94 -12.76
C GLU A 146 1.53 5.13 -11.78
N SER A 147 2.03 5.78 -10.72
CA SER A 147 2.86 5.12 -9.71
C SER A 147 2.11 4.03 -8.95
N ILE A 148 0.85 4.28 -8.55
CA ILE A 148 0.00 3.28 -7.89
C ILE A 148 -0.31 2.10 -8.82
N THR A 149 -0.52 2.35 -10.11
CA THR A 149 -0.70 1.28 -11.10
C THR A 149 0.52 0.39 -11.18
N GLN A 150 1.72 0.98 -11.25
CA GLN A 150 2.97 0.23 -11.24
C GLN A 150 3.22 -0.50 -9.90
N LEU A 151 2.80 0.09 -8.77
CA LEU A 151 2.85 -0.56 -7.46
C LEU A 151 2.01 -1.84 -7.46
N ASP A 152 0.78 -1.81 -7.99
CA ASP A 152 -0.07 -3.00 -8.09
C ASP A 152 0.58 -4.10 -8.92
N GLU A 153 1.16 -3.73 -10.07
CA GLU A 153 1.85 -4.66 -10.96
C GLU A 153 3.06 -5.32 -10.28
N ILE A 154 3.87 -4.55 -9.57
CA ILE A 154 5.04 -5.07 -8.85
C ILE A 154 4.59 -6.04 -7.76
N ILE A 155 3.68 -5.61 -6.88
CA ILE A 155 3.20 -6.41 -5.75
C ILE A 155 2.61 -7.74 -6.23
N ASN A 156 1.77 -7.71 -7.26
CA ASN A 156 0.99 -8.89 -7.65
C ASN A 156 1.70 -9.80 -8.66
N ASN A 157 2.74 -9.32 -9.36
CA ASN A 157 3.38 -10.09 -10.44
C ASN A 157 4.90 -10.29 -10.29
N LYS A 158 5.58 -9.53 -9.43
CA LYS A 158 7.06 -9.54 -9.37
C LYS A 158 7.65 -9.95 -8.03
N CYS A 159 6.91 -9.79 -6.93
CA CYS A 159 7.46 -10.10 -5.61
C CYS A 159 7.37 -11.60 -5.29
N ASP A 160 8.43 -12.13 -4.69
CA ASP A 160 8.57 -13.51 -4.27
C ASP A 160 7.76 -13.78 -2.99
N VAL A 161 6.64 -14.47 -3.17
CA VAL A 161 5.71 -14.82 -2.08
C VAL A 161 6.39 -15.65 -1.00
N ALA A 162 7.37 -16.50 -1.33
CA ALA A 162 8.05 -17.32 -0.34
C ALA A 162 8.95 -16.46 0.58
N LEU A 163 9.66 -15.48 0.02
CA LEU A 163 10.45 -14.55 0.83
C LEU A 163 9.57 -13.70 1.74
N VAL A 164 8.44 -13.20 1.23
CA VAL A 164 7.45 -12.49 2.07
C VAL A 164 6.90 -13.39 3.18
N ALA A 165 6.67 -14.68 2.89
CA ALA A 165 6.23 -15.65 3.89
C ALA A 165 7.26 -15.87 4.99
N GLU A 166 8.55 -15.91 4.67
CA GLU A 166 9.61 -15.99 5.67
C GLU A 166 9.70 -14.73 6.52
N GLU A 167 9.54 -13.55 5.91
CA GLU A 167 9.55 -12.29 6.66
C GLU A 167 8.33 -12.16 7.59
N LEU A 168 7.16 -12.60 7.14
CA LEU A 168 5.95 -12.64 7.96
C LEU A 168 6.13 -13.42 9.27
N LYS A 169 6.98 -14.46 9.30
CA LYS A 169 7.26 -15.24 10.51
C LYS A 169 8.12 -14.49 11.53
N LYS A 170 8.87 -13.49 11.08
CA LYS A 170 9.78 -12.68 11.89
C LYS A 170 9.14 -11.39 12.39
N LEU A 171 8.05 -10.95 11.75
CA LEU A 171 7.30 -9.76 12.13
C LEU A 171 6.79 -9.84 13.57
N ASP A 172 7.30 -8.94 14.41
CA ASP A 172 6.86 -8.71 15.79
C ASP A 172 5.98 -7.45 15.92
N SER A 173 6.00 -6.58 14.91
CA SER A 173 5.35 -5.27 14.91
C SER A 173 3.84 -5.29 14.62
N ILE A 174 3.30 -6.43 14.16
CA ILE A 174 1.87 -6.70 13.95
C ILE A 174 1.51 -8.01 14.64
N THR A 175 0.35 -8.05 15.30
CA THR A 175 -0.24 -9.30 15.78
C THR A 175 -1.23 -9.86 14.76
N LEU A 176 -1.04 -11.11 14.36
CA LEU A 176 -2.01 -11.85 13.55
C LEU A 176 -2.97 -12.61 14.46
N HIS A 177 -4.25 -12.20 14.46
CA HIS A 177 -5.28 -12.83 15.26
C HIS A 177 -5.97 -13.93 14.46
N PRO A 178 -5.97 -15.19 14.92
CA PRO A 178 -6.78 -16.24 14.31
C PRO A 178 -8.28 -15.91 14.51
N VAL A 179 -9.08 -16.18 13.48
CA VAL A 179 -10.53 -15.97 13.48
C VAL A 179 -11.23 -17.18 12.89
N GLN A 180 -12.55 -17.28 13.09
CA GLN A 180 -13.37 -18.20 12.30
C GLN A 180 -13.23 -17.84 10.81
N GLU A 181 -13.15 -18.87 9.96
CA GLU A 181 -13.06 -18.68 8.51
C GLU A 181 -14.15 -17.72 8.02
N GLY A 182 -13.72 -16.71 7.27
CA GLY A 182 -14.61 -15.72 6.67
C GLY A 182 -14.32 -15.54 5.18
N ILE A 183 -15.26 -14.91 4.49
CA ILE A 183 -15.12 -14.50 3.09
C ILE A 183 -15.04 -12.98 3.05
N PHE A 184 -14.00 -12.47 2.39
CA PHE A 184 -13.86 -11.05 2.07
C PHE A 184 -14.01 -10.85 0.56
N LYS A 185 -14.73 -9.80 0.13
CA LYS A 185 -14.98 -9.53 -1.29
C LYS A 185 -14.24 -8.28 -1.75
N ILE A 186 -13.65 -8.37 -2.94
CA ILE A 186 -13.04 -7.25 -3.65
C ILE A 186 -13.58 -7.28 -5.08
N GLY A 187 -14.44 -6.32 -5.43
CA GLY A 187 -15.19 -6.36 -6.68
C GLY A 187 -15.98 -7.67 -6.82
N ASN A 188 -15.71 -8.43 -7.88
CA ASN A 188 -16.33 -9.74 -8.10
C ASN A 188 -15.57 -10.91 -7.48
N ASP A 189 -14.37 -10.68 -6.96
CA ASP A 189 -13.53 -11.72 -6.37
C ASP A 189 -13.91 -11.96 -4.90
N SER A 190 -13.77 -13.22 -4.46
CA SER A 190 -14.00 -13.65 -3.08
C SER A 190 -12.77 -14.35 -2.55
N PHE A 191 -12.32 -13.93 -1.37
CA PHE A 191 -11.12 -14.43 -0.71
C PHE A 191 -11.48 -15.03 0.63
N LEU A 192 -10.99 -16.25 0.89
CA LEU A 192 -11.07 -16.85 2.21
C LEU A 192 -10.00 -16.25 3.11
N TYR A 193 -10.35 -15.97 4.36
CA TYR A 193 -9.40 -15.55 5.37
C TYR A 193 -9.66 -16.26 6.70
N THR A 194 -8.57 -16.57 7.41
CA THR A 194 -8.59 -17.22 8.73
C THR A 194 -7.81 -16.43 9.77
N ARG A 195 -7.18 -15.32 9.36
CA ARG A 195 -6.37 -14.45 10.20
C ARG A 195 -6.68 -12.98 9.90
N VAL A 196 -6.57 -12.15 10.93
CA VAL A 196 -6.76 -10.69 10.83
C VAL A 196 -5.53 -9.97 11.40
N ALA A 197 -5.09 -8.93 10.71
CA ALA A 197 -4.01 -8.04 11.15
C ALA A 197 -4.54 -6.65 11.54
N PHE A 198 -4.01 -6.11 12.63
CA PHE A 198 -4.29 -4.78 13.18
C PHE A 198 -3.00 -4.01 13.45
#